data_AF-A0A7X5WVE6-F1
#
_entry.id   AF-A0A7X5WVE6-F1
#
_cell.length_a   1.000
_cell.length_b   1.000
_cell.length_c   1.000
_cell.angle_alpha   90.00
_cell.angle_beta   90.00
_cell.angle_gamma   90.00
#
_symmetry.space_group_name_H-M   'P 1'
#
loop_
_entity.id
_entity.type
_entity.pdbx_description
1 polymer ?
#
loop_
_entity_poly.entity_id
_entity_poly.type
_entity_poly.pdbx_seq_one_letter_code
_entity_poly.pdbx_strand_id
1 'polypeptide(L)'
;VFDELFRLEVSLALRKRRQIEESSGVAHDVAGALVAGFLDALPYSLTGAQQRTIDEIRADLASPHPMHRLLQGEVGSGKTVVAFAALLMGVQGG
;
A
#
# COMPACT_ATOMS: atom_id res chain seq x y z
N VAL A 1 -29.08 -15.33 4.53
CA VAL A 1 -28.04 -14.64 3.74
C VAL A 1 -27.57 -13.34 4.40
N PHE A 2 -28.48 -12.41 4.76
CA PHE A 2 -28.08 -11.17 5.45
C PHE A 2 -27.39 -11.46 6.79
N ASP A 3 -27.93 -12.37 7.58
CA ASP A 3 -27.43 -12.67 8.92
C ASP A 3 -26.01 -13.29 8.90
N GLU A 4 -25.71 -14.11 7.89
CA GLU A 4 -24.37 -14.67 7.68
C GLU A 4 -23.37 -13.61 7.20
N LEU A 5 -23.77 -12.75 6.25
CA LEU A 5 -22.91 -11.66 5.75
C LEU A 5 -22.64 -10.65 6.87
N PHE A 6 -23.66 -10.29 7.64
CA PHE A 6 -23.54 -9.38 8.78
C PHE A 6 -22.57 -9.93 9.84
N ARG A 7 -22.68 -11.22 10.19
CA ARG A 7 -21.72 -11.86 11.12
C ARG A 7 -20.29 -11.86 10.57
N LEU A 8 -20.10 -12.09 9.28
CA LEU A 8 -18.79 -12.03 8.63
C LEU A 8 -18.21 -10.61 8.69
N GLU A 9 -18.98 -9.59 8.29
CA GLU A 9 -18.54 -8.19 8.29
C GLU A 9 -18.19 -7.71 9.70
N VAL A 10 -19.03 -8.01 10.70
CA VAL A 10 -18.74 -7.68 12.11
C VAL A 10 -17.45 -8.36 12.57
N SER A 11 -17.25 -9.63 12.21
CA SER A 11 -16.02 -10.37 12.56
C SER A 11 -14.77 -9.76 11.92
N LEU A 12 -14.87 -9.34 10.66
CA LEU A 12 -13.77 -8.67 9.94
C LEU A 12 -13.48 -7.29 10.53
N ALA A 13 -14.51 -6.51 10.86
CA ALA A 13 -14.37 -5.20 11.49
C ALA A 13 -13.67 -5.29 12.85
N LEU A 14 -14.07 -6.25 13.70
CA LEU A 14 -13.43 -6.50 14.99
C LEU A 14 -11.97 -6.92 14.85
N ARG A 15 -11.67 -7.81 13.89
CA ARG A 15 -10.28 -8.21 13.58
C ARG A 15 -9.43 -7.03 13.11
N LYS A 16 -9.96 -6.18 12.22
CA LYS A 16 -9.28 -4.97 11.74
C LYS A 16 -9.00 -4.01 12.88
N ARG A 17 -9.98 -3.74 13.75
CA ARG A 17 -9.80 -2.85 14.90
C ARG A 17 -8.72 -3.38 15.84
N ARG A 18 -8.80 -4.68 16.17
CA ARG A 18 -7.80 -5.34 17.01
C ARG A 18 -6.39 -5.24 16.43
N GLN A 19 -6.25 -5.49 15.12
CA GLN A 19 -4.96 -5.34 14.45
C GLN A 19 -4.43 -3.90 14.58
N ILE A 20 -5.26 -2.88 14.36
CA ILE A 20 -4.86 -1.48 14.49
C ILE A 20 -4.47 -1.13 15.94
N GLU A 21 -5.24 -1.60 16.92
CA GLU A 21 -5.02 -1.31 18.35
C GLU A 21 -3.80 -2.05 18.94
N GLU A 22 -3.54 -3.30 18.52
CA GLU A 22 -2.50 -4.16 19.08
C GLU A 22 -1.18 -4.14 18.29
N SER A 23 -1.18 -3.69 17.03
CA SER A 23 0.05 -3.66 16.23
C SER A 23 0.84 -2.38 16.45
N SER A 24 2.13 -2.54 16.75
CA SER A 24 3.10 -1.46 16.56
C SER A 24 3.62 -1.54 15.13
N GLY A 25 3.27 -0.56 14.29
CA GLY A 25 3.86 -0.40 12.97
C GLY A 25 5.20 0.33 13.05
N VAL A 26 5.95 0.26 11.96
CA VAL A 26 7.10 1.16 11.72
C VAL A 26 6.62 2.22 10.74
N ALA A 27 6.65 3.48 11.17
CA ALA A 27 6.44 4.60 10.26
C ALA A 27 7.73 4.81 9.47
N HIS A 28 7.70 4.48 8.18
CA HIS A 28 8.85 4.62 7.30
C HIS A 28 9.07 6.08 6.90
N ASP A 29 10.32 6.51 6.82
CA ASP A 29 10.65 7.76 6.16
C ASP A 29 10.57 7.60 4.64
N VAL A 30 9.43 7.99 4.08
CA VAL A 30 9.16 7.92 2.65
C VAL A 30 9.78 9.07 1.86
N ALA A 31 10.47 10.01 2.52
CA ALA A 31 11.20 11.09 1.87
C ALA A 31 12.54 10.58 1.33
N GLY A 32 12.75 10.71 0.02
CA GLY A 32 14.05 10.40 -0.59
C GLY A 32 13.97 10.11 -2.08
N ALA A 33 15.15 9.90 -2.66
CA ALA A 33 15.36 9.95 -4.10
C ALA A 33 15.22 8.61 -4.81
N LEU A 34 15.15 7.47 -4.11
CA LEU A 34 15.14 6.16 -4.77
C LEU A 34 13.90 5.95 -5.63
N VAL A 35 12.74 6.31 -5.10
CA VAL A 35 11.47 6.20 -5.82
C VAL A 35 11.44 7.19 -6.98
N ALA A 36 11.83 8.45 -6.76
CA ALA A 36 11.86 9.46 -7.81
C ALA A 36 12.79 9.04 -8.96
N GLY A 37 14.03 8.64 -8.65
CA GLY A 37 14.99 8.18 -9.64
C GLY A 37 14.55 6.93 -10.40
N PHE A 38 13.85 6.00 -9.74
CA PHE A 38 13.23 4.85 -10.41
C PHE A 38 12.13 5.27 -11.39
N LEU A 39 11.22 6.16 -10.97
CA LEU A 39 10.12 6.62 -11.80
C LEU A 39 10.61 7.42 -13.01
N ASP A 40 11.62 8.27 -12.82
CA ASP A 40 12.23 9.07 -13.89
C ASP A 40 12.99 8.19 -14.91
N ALA A 41 13.47 7.01 -14.50
CA ALA A 41 14.18 6.08 -15.38
C ALA A 41 13.25 5.22 -16.25
N LEU A 42 11.92 5.27 -16.04
CA LEU A 42 10.98 4.48 -16.83
C LEU A 42 10.87 5.04 -18.26
N PRO A 43 10.87 4.18 -19.30
CA PRO A 43 10.73 4.61 -20.69
C PRO A 43 9.27 4.99 -21.06
N TYR A 44 8.41 5.19 -20.06
CA TYR A 44 7.00 5.51 -20.20
C TYR A 44 6.51 6.27 -18.97
N SER A 45 5.44 7.04 -19.12
CA SER A 45 4.78 7.69 -17.99
C SER A 45 3.82 6.73 -17.28
N LEU A 46 3.72 6.86 -15.96
CA LEU A 46 2.72 6.14 -15.19
C LEU A 46 1.30 6.55 -15.59
N THR A 47 0.39 5.58 -15.53
CA THR A 47 -1.03 5.88 -15.61
C THR A 47 -1.50 6.60 -14.33
N GLY A 48 -2.59 7.36 -14.42
CA GLY A 48 -3.17 8.01 -13.24
C GLY A 48 -3.57 7.02 -12.13
N ALA A 49 -3.95 5.78 -12.48
CA ALA A 49 -4.23 4.74 -11.49
C ALA A 49 -2.97 4.30 -10.74
N GLN A 50 -1.86 4.06 -11.46
CA GLN A 50 -0.59 3.69 -10.85
C GLN A 50 -0.07 4.81 -9.92
N GLN A 51 -0.15 6.08 -10.36
CA GLN A 51 0.28 7.21 -9.54
C GLN A 51 -0.51 7.29 -8.23
N ARG A 52 -1.85 7.24 -8.30
CA ARG A 52 -2.70 7.23 -7.10
C ARG A 52 -2.36 6.07 -6.17
N THR A 53 -2.20 4.86 -6.69
CA THR A 53 -1.88 3.69 -5.87
C THR A 53 -0.51 3.82 -5.20
N ILE A 54 0.48 4.40 -5.88
CA ILE A 54 1.80 4.70 -5.29
C ILE A 54 1.67 5.72 -4.16
N ASP A 55 0.87 6.76 -4.34
CA ASP A 55 0.66 7.79 -3.32
C ASP A 55 -0.11 7.24 -2.10
N GLU A 56 -1.08 6.34 -2.34
CA GLU A 56 -1.79 5.61 -1.29
C GLU A 56 -0.85 4.70 -0.48
N ILE A 57 0.04 3.95 -1.16
CA ILE A 57 1.06 3.13 -0.51
C ILE A 57 2.03 4.02 0.30
N ARG A 58 2.43 5.17 -0.25
CA ARG A 58 3.29 6.12 0.45
C ARG A 58 2.64 6.59 1.76
N ALA A 59 1.36 6.95 1.73
CA ALA A 59 0.63 7.37 2.90
C ALA A 59 0.49 6.23 3.94
N ASP A 60 0.23 5.00 3.48
CA ASP A 60 0.12 3.84 4.35
C ASP A 60 1.46 3.50 5.02
N LEU A 61 2.59 3.57 4.31
CA LEU A 61 3.92 3.30 4.86
C LEU A 61 4.42 4.38 5.82
N ALA A 62 3.96 5.63 5.66
CA ALA A 62 4.28 6.73 6.57
C ALA A 62 3.42 6.72 7.86
N SER A 63 2.38 5.89 7.91
CA SER A 63 1.50 5.76 9.07
C SER A 63 2.19 4.98 10.21
N PRO A 64 1.85 5.26 11.48
CA PRO A 64 2.33 4.44 12.61
C PRO A 64 1.68 3.04 12.67
N HIS A 65 0.72 2.73 11.78
CA HIS A 65 0.04 1.44 11.72
C HIS A 65 0.54 0.63 10.52
N PRO A 66 0.69 -0.70 10.63
CA PRO A 66 1.13 -1.54 9.51
C PRO A 66 0.21 -1.39 8.28
N MET A 67 0.82 -1.22 7.10
CA MET A 67 0.10 -1.23 5.83
C MET A 67 -0.53 -2.62 5.57
N HIS A 68 -1.82 -2.66 5.29
CA HIS A 68 -2.58 -3.89 5.01
C HIS A 68 -3.39 -3.75 3.70
N ARG A 69 -2.67 -3.54 2.59
CA ARG A 69 -3.24 -3.23 1.27
C ARG A 69 -3.13 -4.41 0.31
N LEU A 70 -4.21 -4.68 -0.42
CA LEU A 70 -4.21 -5.59 -1.57
C LEU A 70 -4.03 -4.79 -2.86
N LEU A 71 -2.94 -5.06 -3.59
CA LEU A 71 -2.71 -4.48 -4.92
C LEU A 71 -3.39 -5.32 -6.00
N GLN A 72 -4.59 -4.91 -6.41
CA GLN A 72 -5.41 -5.62 -7.40
C GLN A 72 -5.44 -4.91 -8.76
N GLY A 73 -5.46 -5.68 -9.84
CA GLY A 73 -5.60 -5.19 -11.21
C GLY A 73 -5.43 -6.31 -12.23
N GLU A 74 -5.91 -6.10 -13.46
CA GLU A 74 -5.82 -7.07 -14.56
C GLU A 74 -4.37 -7.41 -14.93
N VAL A 75 -4.15 -8.52 -15.65
CA VAL A 75 -2.84 -8.84 -16.24
C VAL A 75 -2.44 -7.71 -17.18
N GLY A 76 -1.18 -7.23 -17.08
CA GLY A 76 -0.68 -6.12 -17.89
C GLY A 76 -0.94 -4.72 -17.35
N SER A 77 -1.72 -4.54 -16.27
CA SER A 77 -2.00 -3.22 -15.66
C SER A 77 -0.79 -2.54 -14.97
N GLY A 78 0.37 -3.19 -14.95
CA GLY A 78 1.59 -2.63 -14.34
C GLY A 78 1.63 -2.71 -12.80
N LYS A 79 1.01 -3.72 -12.19
CA LYS A 79 1.16 -3.96 -10.73
C LYS A 79 2.63 -4.07 -10.29
N THR A 80 3.49 -4.62 -11.14
CA THR A 80 4.92 -4.78 -10.85
C THR A 80 5.64 -3.46 -10.63
N VAL A 81 5.34 -2.41 -11.42
CA VAL A 81 5.99 -1.10 -11.23
C VAL A 81 5.56 -0.45 -9.91
N VAL A 82 4.28 -0.60 -9.54
CA VAL A 82 3.75 -0.12 -8.25
C VAL A 82 4.38 -0.87 -7.08
N ALA A 83 4.46 -2.21 -7.17
CA ALA A 83 5.09 -3.03 -6.14
C ALA A 83 6.58 -2.73 -5.97
N PHE A 84 7.29 -2.45 -7.07
CA PHE A 84 8.70 -2.08 -7.02
C PHE A 84 8.91 -0.70 -6.38
N ALA A 85 8.05 0.28 -6.69
CA ALA A 85 8.08 1.57 -6.01
C ALA A 85 7.84 1.42 -4.49
N ALA A 86 6.90 0.55 -4.09
CA ALA A 86 6.65 0.23 -2.68
C ALA A 86 7.87 -0.41 -1.99
N LEU A 87 8.55 -1.34 -2.67
CA LEU A 87 9.78 -1.96 -2.17
C LEU A 87 10.87 -0.92 -1.94
N LEU A 88 11.07 -0.01 -2.89
CA LEU A 88 12.06 1.07 -2.76
C LEU A 88 11.72 2.01 -1.60
N MET A 89 10.44 2.33 -1.36
CA MET A 89 10.02 3.11 -0.20
C MET A 89 10.41 2.43 1.12
N GLY A 90 10.16 1.11 1.23
CA GLY A 90 10.55 0.34 2.43
C GLY A 90 12.06 0.32 2.64
N VAL A 91 12.84 0.07 1.59
CA VAL A 91 14.32 0.09 1.66
C VAL A 91 14.85 1.46 2.06
N GLN A 92 14.24 2.53 1.55
CA GLN A 92 14.65 3.89 1.87
C GLN A 92 14.32 4.29 3.30
N GLY A 93 13.13 3.91 3.77
CA GLY A 93 12.58 4.33 5.05
C GLY A 93 13.02 3.51 6.26
N GLY A 94 13.96 2.57 6.08
CA GLY A 94 14.49 1.70 7.14
C GLY A 94 13.77 0.37 7.27
#